data_AF-A0A0M8TSW8-F1
#
_entry.id   AF-A0A0M8TSW8-F1
#
_cell.length_a   1.000
_cell.length_b   1.000
_cell.length_c   1.000
_cell.angle_alpha   90.00
_cell.angle_beta   90.00
_cell.angle_gamma   90.00
#
_symmetry.space_group_name_H-M   'P 1'
#
loop_
_entity.id
_entity.type
_entity.pdbx_description
1 polymer ?
#
loop_
_entity_poly.entity_id
_entity_poly.type
_entity_poly.pdbx_seq_one_letter_code
_entity_poly.pdbx_strand_id
1 'polypeptide(L)'
;MTAPDPGTVFDDGWIFEANLRPFCESVAEFAGYEFDDSDWQAVETALSMTDVERSDWYDYPLSGRVPLTLFVAADPGSCVVFVSLSGEPDDRTKAQIEAARHIFCWWEVASRDHMACRPAGGS
;
A
#
# COMPACT_ATOMS: atom_id res chain seq x y z
N MET A 1 -1.38 10.04 12.41
CA MET A 1 -1.96 8.70 12.30
C MET A 1 -3.47 8.87 12.33
N THR A 2 -4.09 8.64 11.19
CA THR A 2 -5.52 8.89 10.95
C THR A 2 -6.00 7.82 9.99
N ALA A 3 -7.04 7.08 10.36
CA ALA A 3 -7.64 6.10 9.47
C ALA A 3 -8.20 6.80 8.21
N PRO A 4 -8.18 6.13 7.04
CA PRO A 4 -8.78 6.67 5.83
C PRO A 4 -10.25 7.03 6.05
N ASP A 5 -10.71 8.16 5.51
CA ASP A 5 -12.15 8.47 5.47
C ASP A 5 -12.81 7.56 4.41
N PRO A 6 -13.73 6.64 4.81
CA PRO A 6 -14.33 5.68 3.90
C PRO A 6 -15.13 6.33 2.76
N GLY A 7 -15.56 7.60 2.89
CA GLY A 7 -16.25 8.32 1.82
C GLY A 7 -15.35 8.71 0.63
N THR A 8 -14.03 8.59 0.78
CA THR A 8 -13.03 9.04 -0.20
C THR A 8 -12.11 7.92 -0.70
N VAL A 9 -12.21 6.73 -0.09
CA VAL A 9 -11.44 5.55 -0.46
C VAL A 9 -12.03 4.91 -1.72
N PHE A 10 -11.18 4.57 -2.69
CA PHE A 10 -11.62 3.88 -3.91
C PHE A 10 -10.98 2.50 -4.10
N ASP A 11 -9.93 2.17 -3.36
CA ASP A 11 -9.31 0.85 -3.31
C ASP A 11 -8.73 0.60 -1.90
N ASP A 12 -8.92 -0.61 -1.39
CA ASP A 12 -8.46 -1.05 -0.07
C ASP A 12 -8.19 -2.56 -0.03
N GLY A 13 -7.28 -2.97 0.84
CA GLY A 13 -7.04 -4.37 1.18
C GLY A 13 -5.65 -4.60 1.73
N TRP A 14 -5.18 -5.85 1.65
CA TRP A 14 -3.84 -6.21 2.10
C TRP A 14 -2.97 -6.66 0.93
N ILE A 15 -1.66 -6.53 1.09
CA ILE A 15 -0.61 -7.05 0.22
C ILE A 15 0.48 -7.70 1.09
N PHE A 16 1.36 -8.52 0.51
CA PHE A 16 2.54 -8.96 1.25
C PHE A 16 3.44 -7.78 1.62
N GLU A 17 4.00 -7.78 2.83
CA GLU A 17 4.90 -6.71 3.29
C GLU A 17 6.11 -6.54 2.35
N ALA A 18 6.67 -7.65 1.87
CA ALA A 18 7.76 -7.65 0.89
C ALA A 18 7.42 -6.93 -0.43
N ASN A 19 6.13 -6.76 -0.73
CA ASN A 19 5.64 -6.06 -1.91
C ASN A 19 5.32 -4.60 -1.67
N LEU A 20 5.47 -4.08 -0.44
CA LEU A 20 5.05 -2.71 -0.14
C LEU A 20 5.80 -1.68 -1.00
N ARG A 21 7.13 -1.78 -1.10
CA ARG A 21 7.92 -0.87 -1.94
C ARG A 21 7.49 -0.91 -3.41
N PRO A 22 7.49 -2.06 -4.11
CA PRO A 22 7.08 -2.08 -5.52
C PRO A 22 5.61 -1.69 -5.72
N PHE A 23 4.73 -1.89 -4.73
CA PHE A 23 3.38 -1.36 -4.77
C PHE A 23 3.35 0.17 -4.70
N CYS A 24 4.07 0.80 -3.75
CA CYS A 24 4.19 2.26 -3.64
C CYS A 24 4.72 2.87 -4.94
N GLU A 25 5.79 2.30 -5.51
CA GLU A 25 6.37 2.73 -6.79
C GLU A 25 5.36 2.63 -7.94
N SER A 26 4.58 1.54 -8.00
CA SER A 26 3.55 1.35 -9.03
C SER A 26 2.43 2.38 -8.92
N VAL A 27 1.90 2.61 -7.71
CA VAL A 27 0.84 3.60 -7.48
C VAL A 27 1.34 5.00 -7.79
N ALA A 28 2.56 5.35 -7.38
CA ALA A 28 3.17 6.63 -7.67
C ALA A 28 3.33 6.87 -9.18
N GLU A 29 3.83 5.88 -9.92
CA GLU A 29 3.94 5.94 -11.38
C GLU A 29 2.56 6.19 -12.03
N PHE A 30 1.52 5.47 -11.59
CA PHE A 30 0.16 5.68 -12.12
C PHE A 30 -0.42 7.05 -11.75
N ALA A 31 -0.08 7.58 -10.58
CA ALA A 31 -0.43 8.93 -10.16
C ALA A 31 0.40 10.02 -10.88
N GLY A 32 1.47 9.64 -11.59
CA GLY A 32 2.44 10.58 -12.16
C GLY A 32 3.26 11.30 -11.09
N TYR A 33 3.60 10.61 -10.01
CA TYR A 33 4.49 11.05 -8.93
C TYR A 33 5.83 10.30 -9.03
N GLU A 34 6.94 11.01 -8.86
CA GLU A 34 8.27 10.40 -8.83
C GLU A 34 8.56 9.95 -7.40
N PHE A 35 8.44 8.64 -7.14
CA PHE A 35 8.68 8.04 -5.83
C PHE A 35 10.13 7.61 -5.72
N ASP A 36 10.88 8.24 -4.83
CA ASP A 36 12.31 8.01 -4.66
C ASP A 36 12.67 7.25 -3.36
N ASP A 37 13.96 7.09 -3.09
CA ASP A 37 14.43 6.40 -1.89
C ASP A 37 14.07 7.14 -0.59
N SER A 38 13.91 8.46 -0.63
CA SER A 38 13.52 9.25 0.54
C SER A 38 12.04 9.06 0.87
N ASP A 39 11.20 8.92 -0.16
CA ASP A 39 9.79 8.59 -0.03
C ASP A 39 9.60 7.18 0.52
N TRP A 40 10.40 6.23 0.00
CA TRP A 40 10.44 4.88 0.56
C TRP A 40 10.84 4.89 2.03
N GLN A 41 11.91 5.61 2.39
CA GLN A 41 12.38 5.69 3.77
C GLN A 41 11.29 6.25 4.70
N ALA A 42 10.50 7.22 4.25
CA ALA A 42 9.40 7.77 5.03
C ALA A 42 8.33 6.72 5.33
N VAL A 43 7.88 5.98 4.30
CA VAL A 43 6.89 4.90 4.43
C VAL A 43 7.42 3.77 5.33
N GLU A 44 8.63 3.30 5.07
CA GLU A 44 9.26 2.20 5.82
C GLU A 44 9.45 2.55 7.31
N THR A 45 9.91 3.76 7.59
CA THR A 45 10.10 4.23 8.98
C THR A 45 8.76 4.32 9.70
N ALA A 46 7.73 4.84 9.03
CA ALA A 46 6.41 5.00 9.61
C ALA A 46 5.69 3.67 9.87
N LEU A 47 5.91 2.66 9.02
CA LEU A 47 5.21 1.37 9.10
C LEU A 47 5.33 0.72 10.49
N SER A 48 6.50 0.76 11.11
CA SER A 48 6.74 0.19 12.45
C SER A 48 5.94 0.85 13.58
N MET A 49 5.34 2.02 13.33
CA MET A 49 4.52 2.76 14.29
C MET A 49 3.01 2.59 14.03
N THR A 50 2.64 1.83 13.00
CA THR A 50 1.25 1.59 12.58
C THR A 50 0.74 0.25 13.07
N ASP A 51 -0.58 0.12 13.18
CA ASP A 51 -1.27 -1.10 13.62
C ASP A 51 -2.72 -1.05 13.10
N VAL A 52 -3.04 -1.96 12.18
CA VAL A 52 -4.36 -2.03 11.53
C VAL A 52 -5.47 -2.35 12.54
N GLU A 53 -5.23 -3.21 13.54
CA GLU A 53 -6.22 -3.58 14.56
C GLU A 53 -6.55 -2.38 15.46
N ARG A 54 -5.60 -1.48 15.63
CA ARG A 54 -5.75 -0.24 16.42
C ARG A 54 -6.22 0.95 15.59
N SER A 55 -6.42 0.79 14.28
CA SER A 55 -6.73 1.88 13.35
C SER A 55 -5.65 2.97 13.33
N ASP A 56 -4.40 2.60 13.60
CA ASP A 56 -3.24 3.48 13.54
C ASP A 56 -2.61 3.38 12.14
N TRP A 57 -2.99 4.30 11.24
CA TRP A 57 -2.52 4.33 9.85
C TRP A 57 -1.51 5.45 9.60
N TYR A 58 -0.55 5.21 8.71
CA TYR A 58 0.30 6.25 8.13
C TYR A 58 -0.28 6.71 6.80
N ASP A 59 -0.53 8.02 6.67
CA ASP A 59 -0.93 8.65 5.43
C ASP A 59 0.27 9.29 4.72
N TYR A 60 0.43 8.98 3.43
CA TYR A 60 1.49 9.50 2.58
C TYR A 60 0.88 10.17 1.33
N PRO A 61 1.07 11.48 1.13
CA PRO A 61 0.51 12.19 -0.01
C PRO A 61 1.33 11.96 -1.28
N LEU A 62 0.70 11.41 -2.32
CA LEU A 62 1.25 11.29 -3.67
C LEU A 62 0.82 12.51 -4.49
N SER A 63 1.63 13.57 -4.45
CA SER A 63 1.34 14.87 -5.10
C SER A 63 1.68 14.89 -6.60
N GLY A 64 1.29 13.82 -7.30
CA GLY A 64 1.51 13.66 -8.74
C GLY A 64 0.49 14.42 -9.60
N ARG A 65 0.40 14.03 -10.87
CA ARG A 65 -0.63 14.52 -11.80
C ARG A 65 -2.05 14.22 -11.29
N VAL A 66 -2.24 13.04 -10.73
CA VAL A 66 -3.47 12.63 -10.04
C VAL A 66 -3.16 12.62 -8.54
N PRO A 67 -3.61 13.61 -7.77
CA PRO A 67 -3.34 13.66 -6.33
C PRO A 67 -4.06 12.49 -5.63
N LEU A 68 -3.28 11.67 -4.92
CA LEU A 68 -3.79 10.55 -4.12
C LEU A 68 -3.19 10.61 -2.72
N THR A 69 -3.87 9.98 -1.76
CA THR A 69 -3.29 9.68 -0.45
C THR A 69 -3.19 8.16 -0.31
N LEU A 70 -1.97 7.68 -0.08
CA LEU A 70 -1.69 6.29 0.27
C LEU A 70 -1.74 6.15 1.78
N PHE A 71 -2.61 5.26 2.27
CA PHE A 71 -2.64 4.85 3.66
C PHE A 71 -1.98 3.48 3.79
N VAL A 72 -1.11 3.32 4.77
CA VAL A 72 -0.45 2.05 5.08
C VAL A 72 -0.57 1.75 6.57
N ALA A 73 -0.88 0.50 6.90
CA ALA A 73 -0.85 0.00 8.27
C ALA A 73 -0.27 -1.42 8.34
N ALA A 74 0.59 -1.66 9.32
CA ALA A 74 1.10 -2.99 9.63
C ALA A 74 0.02 -3.87 10.26
N ASP A 75 0.17 -5.19 10.08
CA ASP A 75 -0.55 -6.22 10.82
C ASP A 75 0.47 -6.97 11.71
N PRO A 76 0.67 -6.53 12.97
CA PRO A 76 1.78 -7.03 13.79
C PRO A 76 1.75 -8.55 14.01
N GLY A 77 2.86 -9.22 13.67
CA GLY A 77 2.98 -10.68 13.76
C GLY A 77 2.50 -11.43 12.51
N SER A 78 2.08 -10.69 11.48
CA SER A 78 1.75 -11.18 10.15
C SER A 78 2.90 -10.94 9.15
N CYS A 79 2.68 -11.34 7.89
CA CYS A 79 3.58 -11.06 6.75
C CYS A 79 2.90 -10.15 5.71
N VAL A 80 1.80 -9.49 6.10
CA VAL A 80 1.03 -8.61 5.23
C VAL A 80 0.96 -7.21 5.83
N VAL A 81 0.73 -6.24 4.96
CA VAL A 81 0.40 -4.87 5.32
C VAL A 81 -0.92 -4.51 4.67
N PHE A 82 -1.69 -3.67 5.34
CA PHE A 82 -2.91 -3.11 4.81
C PHE A 82 -2.60 -1.80 4.09
N VAL A 83 -3.20 -1.65 2.92
CA VAL A 83 -3.10 -0.47 2.07
C VAL A 83 -4.50 0.03 1.74
N SER A 84 -4.65 1.35 1.70
CA SER A 84 -5.89 1.99 1.26
C SER A 84 -5.54 3.27 0.50
N LEU A 85 -6.29 3.55 -0.56
CA LEU A 85 -6.06 4.70 -1.43
C LEU A 85 -7.29 5.61 -1.43
N SER A 86 -7.07 6.89 -1.17
CA SER A 86 -8.09 7.93 -1.35
C SER A 86 -7.71 8.94 -2.42
N GLY A 87 -8.73 9.55 -3.01
CA GLY A 87 -8.60 10.53 -4.09
C GLY A 87 -9.64 10.33 -5.18
N GLU A 88 -9.50 11.06 -6.28
CA GLU A 88 -10.42 11.03 -7.41
C GLU A 88 -9.68 10.71 -8.73
N PRO A 89 -9.13 9.48 -8.88
CA PRO A 89 -8.53 9.05 -10.14
C PRO A 89 -9.57 8.86 -11.24
N ASP A 90 -9.13 8.91 -12.50
CA ASP A 90 -9.95 8.43 -13.62
C ASP A 90 -10.08 6.89 -13.60
N ASP A 91 -11.05 6.36 -14.36
CA ASP A 91 -11.34 4.91 -14.40
C ASP A 91 -10.11 4.08 -14.78
N ARG A 92 -9.24 4.63 -15.64
CA ARG A 92 -8.02 3.96 -16.07
C ARG A 92 -7.03 3.84 -14.91
N THR A 93 -6.73 4.95 -14.24
CA THR A 93 -5.79 5.00 -13.12
C THR A 93 -6.29 4.13 -11.98
N LYS A 94 -7.59 4.18 -11.69
CA LYS A 94 -8.25 3.30 -10.73
C LYS A 94 -8.04 1.83 -11.06
N ALA A 95 -8.33 1.41 -12.30
CA ALA A 95 -8.16 0.02 -12.73
C ALA A 95 -6.70 -0.45 -12.68
N GLN A 96 -5.73 0.43 -12.95
CA GLN A 96 -4.31 0.11 -12.83
C GLN A 96 -3.89 -0.15 -11.37
N ILE A 97 -4.38 0.68 -10.44
CA ILE A 97 -4.12 0.54 -9.00
C ILE A 97 -4.76 -0.76 -8.47
N GLU A 98 -6.03 -1.01 -8.78
CA GLU A 98 -6.72 -2.24 -8.37
C GLU A 98 -6.01 -3.50 -8.89
N ALA A 99 -5.56 -3.48 -10.16
CA ALA A 99 -4.81 -4.57 -10.74
C ALA A 99 -3.47 -4.79 -10.05
N ALA A 100 -2.74 -3.71 -9.73
CA ALA A 100 -1.49 -3.80 -8.97
C ALA A 100 -1.72 -4.41 -7.58
N ARG A 101 -2.72 -3.94 -6.83
CA ARG A 101 -3.07 -4.52 -5.52
C ARG A 101 -3.40 -6.01 -5.64
N HIS A 102 -4.21 -6.39 -6.64
CA HIS A 102 -4.56 -7.79 -6.88
C HIS A 102 -3.32 -8.67 -7.16
N ILE A 103 -2.34 -8.14 -7.89
CA ILE A 103 -1.07 -8.83 -8.13
C ILE A 103 -0.30 -8.99 -6.83
N PHE A 104 -0.11 -7.90 -6.07
CA PHE A 104 0.72 -7.92 -4.87
C PHE A 104 0.08 -8.59 -3.65
N CYS A 105 -1.22 -8.91 -3.69
CA CYS A 105 -1.87 -9.73 -2.67
C CYS A 105 -1.81 -11.25 -2.97
N TRP A 106 -1.55 -11.65 -4.22
CA TRP A 106 -1.47 -13.06 -4.60
C TRP A 106 -0.05 -13.59 -4.73
N TRP A 107 0.89 -12.74 -5.16
CA TRP A 107 2.27 -13.15 -5.41
C TRP A 107 3.24 -12.35 -4.56
N GLU A 108 4.06 -13.04 -3.79
CA GLU A 108 5.22 -12.44 -3.11
C GLU A 108 6.36 -12.27 -4.13
N VAL A 109 6.90 -11.05 -4.25
CA VAL A 109 8.12 -10.82 -5.04
C VAL A 109 9.26 -11.58 -4.35
N ALA A 110 9.78 -12.59 -5.04
CA ALA A 110 10.82 -13.46 -4.50
C ALA A 110 12.08 -12.65 -4.16
N SER A 111 12.35 -12.47 -2.88
CA SER A 111 13.66 -12.07 -2.37
C SER A 111 14.51 -13.33 -2.19
N ARG A 112 15.79 -13.27 -2.59
CA ARG A 112 16.67 -14.46 -2.71
C ARG A 112 16.96 -15.22 -1.40
N ASP A 113 16.41 -14.79 -0.26
CA ASP A 113 16.79 -15.26 1.08
C ASP A 113 15.62 -15.61 2.03
N HIS A 114 14.38 -15.85 1.58
CA HIS A 114 13.31 -16.27 2.50
C HIS A 114 12.35 -17.37 2.03
N MET A 115 11.96 -18.19 3.01
CA MET A 115 10.94 -19.23 2.96
C MET A 115 9.57 -18.55 2.80
N ALA A 116 8.85 -18.86 1.71
CA ALA A 116 7.58 -18.21 1.36
C ALA A 116 6.63 -18.13 2.56
N CYS A 117 6.28 -16.90 2.97
CA CYS A 117 5.32 -16.70 4.05
C CYS A 117 3.90 -16.88 3.47
N ARG A 118 3.15 -17.88 3.95
CA ARG A 118 1.76 -18.09 3.52
C ARG A 118 0.84 -17.19 4.35
N PRO A 119 -0.02 -16.37 3.72
CA PRO A 119 -1.00 -15.59 4.46
C PRO A 119 -2.00 -16.54 5.11
N ALA A 120 -2.45 -16.21 6.33
CA ALA A 120 -3.55 -16.92 6.96
C ALA A 120 -4.79 -16.76 6.07
N GLY A 121 -5.37 -17.89 5.64
CA GLY A 121 -6.33 -17.96 4.54
C GLY A 121 -7.49 -16.97 4.62
N GLY A 122 -7.76 -16.31 3.49
CA GLY A 122 -9.02 -15.59 3.26
C GLY A 122 -10.16 -16.59 3.04
N SER A 123 -11.27 -16.38 3.78
CA SER A 123 -12.56 -17.03 3.55
C SER A 123 -13.38 -16.29 2.49
#